data_AF-A0A350XK47-F1
#
_entry.id   AF-A0A350XK47-F1
#
_cell.length_a   1.000
_cell.length_b   1.000
_cell.length_c   1.000
_cell.angle_alpha   90.00
_cell.angle_beta   90.00
_cell.angle_gamma   90.00
#
_symmetry.space_group_name_H-M   'P 1'
#
loop_
_entity.id
_entity.type
_entity.pdbx_description
1 polymer ?
#
loop_
_entity_poly.entity_id
_entity_poly.type
_entity_poly.pdbx_seq_one_letter_code
_entity_poly.pdbx_strand_id
1 'polypeptide(L)'
;MVLDWFFKDSSESHKKPTPEESRRLVAQFNEWSPRIPTIPEPISVITFDAAMKYFESDRPSNSHIKKCAIVRQNHREGQLLAQVFLDRNNQLVVGSDGTPYGRQLVARKFDQKLRDMFGENDLIIVEQKAQKPTLNEFDRSIFSLIHNWLSDIVRIPQVVPVMTYEAAIQYFVTNRPDDSRVKKGVILRQPHAQGQHLIQVFLDRENDLVLRPDGKPYGRQLVVRELDAELRDTFGNKDLIIVE
;
A
#
# COMPACT_ATOMS: atom_id res chain seq x y z
N MET A 1 12.66 -15.35 -1.62
CA MET A 1 13.51 -14.66 -0.63
C MET A 1 12.79 -13.37 -0.24
N VAL A 2 11.85 -13.43 0.72
CA VAL A 2 10.83 -12.35 0.93
C VAL A 2 10.58 -12.04 2.43
N LEU A 3 11.08 -12.86 3.36
CA LEU A 3 10.81 -12.71 4.81
C LEU A 3 11.80 -11.81 5.58
N ASP A 4 12.88 -11.38 4.92
CA ASP A 4 13.96 -10.62 5.57
C ASP A 4 13.50 -9.22 6.05
N TRP A 5 12.41 -8.68 5.49
CA TRP A 5 11.90 -7.36 5.87
C TRP A 5 11.24 -7.30 7.24
N PHE A 6 10.65 -8.41 7.72
CA PHE A 6 10.00 -8.41 9.03
C PHE A 6 11.00 -8.64 10.18
N PHE A 7 12.15 -9.28 9.93
CA PHE A 7 12.97 -9.82 11.02
C PHE A 7 14.50 -9.71 10.88
N LYS A 8 15.08 -9.06 9.84
CA LYS A 8 16.55 -8.87 9.84
C LYS A 8 16.99 -7.79 10.82
N ASP A 9 17.59 -8.30 11.89
CA ASP A 9 18.48 -7.74 12.91
C ASP A 9 17.97 -6.72 13.94
N SER A 10 18.53 -6.98 15.13
CA SER A 10 18.66 -6.20 16.37
C SER A 10 17.39 -5.97 17.22
N SER A 11 17.20 -6.86 18.19
CA SER A 11 17.05 -6.59 19.65
C SER A 11 16.18 -5.44 20.19
N GLU A 12 15.47 -4.63 19.40
CA GLU A 12 14.80 -3.41 19.89
C GLU A 12 13.36 -3.15 19.42
N SER A 13 12.72 -3.89 18.51
CA SER A 13 11.36 -3.51 18.03
C SER A 13 10.24 -4.56 18.15
N HIS A 14 10.36 -5.50 19.08
CA HIS A 14 9.22 -6.33 19.52
C HIS A 14 8.83 -5.97 20.95
N LYS A 15 8.31 -4.75 21.18
CA LYS A 15 7.50 -4.55 22.39
C LYS A 15 6.24 -5.38 22.20
N LYS A 16 6.25 -6.59 22.77
CA LYS A 16 5.02 -7.36 22.96
C LYS A 16 4.01 -6.41 23.61
N PRO A 17 2.80 -6.26 23.05
CA PRO A 17 1.79 -5.40 23.65
C PRO A 17 1.58 -5.84 25.09
N THR A 18 1.43 -4.87 25.99
CA THR A 18 1.07 -5.18 27.37
C THR A 18 -0.27 -5.95 27.39
N PRO A 19 -0.54 -6.73 28.46
CA PRO A 19 -1.82 -7.43 28.58
C PRO A 19 -3.03 -6.50 28.48
N GLU A 20 -2.92 -5.26 28.99
CA GLU A 20 -3.97 -4.25 28.91
C GLU A 20 -4.18 -3.73 27.48
N GLU A 21 -3.11 -3.43 26.75
CA GLU A 21 -3.18 -3.03 25.35
C GLU A 21 -3.77 -4.15 24.48
N SER A 22 -3.39 -5.40 24.77
CA SER A 22 -3.92 -6.57 24.08
C SER A 22 -5.43 -6.71 24.30
N ARG A 23 -5.89 -6.58 25.56
CA ARG A 23 -7.33 -6.58 25.88
C ARG A 23 -8.07 -5.45 25.19
N ARG A 24 -7.51 -4.24 25.19
CA ARG A 24 -8.11 -3.07 24.52
C ARG A 24 -8.25 -3.29 23.03
N LEU A 25 -7.22 -3.80 22.37
CA LEU A 25 -7.22 -4.09 20.93
C LEU A 25 -8.20 -5.20 20.56
N VAL A 26 -8.27 -6.27 21.37
CA VAL A 26 -9.24 -7.33 21.15
C VAL A 26 -10.68 -6.83 21.36
N ALA A 27 -10.91 -5.97 22.36
CA ALA A 27 -12.22 -5.35 22.58
C ALA A 27 -12.63 -4.44 21.42
N GLN A 28 -11.70 -3.60 20.94
CA GLN A 28 -11.91 -2.77 19.75
C GLN A 28 -12.20 -3.66 18.53
N PHE A 29 -11.43 -4.72 18.31
CA PHE A 29 -11.69 -5.64 17.23
C PHE A 29 -13.11 -6.23 17.31
N ASN A 30 -13.57 -6.64 18.50
CA ASN A 30 -14.91 -7.21 18.68
C ASN A 30 -16.02 -6.22 18.32
N GLU A 31 -15.86 -4.96 18.69
CA GLU A 31 -16.81 -3.90 18.34
C GLU A 31 -16.92 -3.71 16.83
N TRP A 32 -15.78 -3.76 16.12
CA TRP A 32 -15.69 -3.49 14.70
C TRP A 32 -15.83 -4.73 13.81
N SER A 33 -15.76 -5.93 14.41
CA SER A 33 -15.79 -7.23 13.75
C SER A 33 -16.91 -7.36 12.70
N PRO A 34 -18.17 -6.95 12.97
CA PRO A 34 -19.25 -7.07 11.97
C PRO A 34 -19.05 -6.24 10.70
N ARG A 35 -18.16 -5.23 10.75
CA ARG A 35 -17.85 -4.36 9.62
C ARG A 35 -16.59 -4.79 8.87
N ILE A 36 -15.81 -5.72 9.40
CA ILE A 36 -14.58 -6.17 8.74
C ILE A 36 -14.95 -7.20 7.66
N PRO A 37 -14.50 -7.01 6.40
CA PRO A 37 -14.79 -7.95 5.32
C PRO A 37 -14.40 -9.39 5.67
N THR A 38 -15.32 -10.33 5.52
CA THR A 38 -15.10 -11.74 5.84
C THR A 38 -14.89 -12.56 4.56
N ILE A 39 -13.83 -13.37 4.52
CA ILE A 39 -13.66 -14.43 3.54
C ILE A 39 -14.66 -15.55 3.88
N PRO A 40 -15.63 -15.86 3.00
CA PRO A 40 -16.72 -16.77 3.33
C PRO A 40 -16.26 -18.22 3.58
N GLU A 41 -15.23 -18.66 2.88
CA GLU A 41 -14.80 -20.05 2.87
C GLU A 41 -13.70 -20.31 3.91
N PRO A 42 -13.87 -21.33 4.79
CA PRO A 42 -12.84 -21.72 5.73
C PRO A 42 -11.58 -22.25 5.02
N ILE A 43 -10.42 -21.72 5.40
CA ILE A 43 -9.12 -22.14 4.90
C ILE A 43 -8.64 -23.37 5.69
N SER A 44 -8.22 -24.42 4.99
CA SER A 44 -7.75 -25.66 5.63
C SER A 44 -6.51 -25.45 6.51
N VAL A 45 -5.51 -24.74 5.99
CA VAL A 45 -4.28 -24.38 6.72
C VAL A 45 -3.87 -22.98 6.30
N ILE A 46 -3.66 -22.09 7.27
CA ILE A 46 -3.01 -20.79 7.02
C ILE A 46 -1.60 -20.82 7.59
N THR A 47 -0.64 -20.39 6.77
CA THR A 47 0.76 -20.27 7.17
C THR A 47 1.05 -18.87 7.67
N PHE A 48 2.09 -18.71 8.49
CA PHE A 48 2.57 -17.39 8.88
C PHE A 48 2.88 -16.54 7.64
N ASP A 49 3.55 -17.12 6.65
CA ASP A 49 3.95 -16.41 5.43
C ASP A 49 2.73 -15.97 4.62
N ALA A 50 1.67 -16.79 4.53
CA ALA A 50 0.43 -16.40 3.86
C ALA A 50 -0.32 -15.30 4.62
N ALA A 51 -0.30 -15.34 5.96
CA ALA A 51 -0.86 -14.30 6.79
C ALA A 51 -0.12 -12.97 6.60
N MET A 52 1.22 -13.00 6.57
CA MET A 52 2.02 -11.79 6.34
C MET A 52 1.90 -11.26 4.91
N LYS A 53 1.86 -12.15 3.91
CA LYS A 53 1.71 -11.79 2.49
C LYS A 53 0.48 -10.91 2.24
N TYR A 54 -0.62 -11.16 2.95
CA TYR A 54 -1.81 -10.30 2.87
C TYR A 54 -1.52 -8.84 3.21
N PHE A 55 -0.74 -8.58 4.27
CA PHE A 55 -0.38 -7.21 4.64
C PHE A 55 0.55 -6.53 3.64
N GLU A 56 1.16 -7.29 2.73
CA GLU A 56 1.97 -6.76 1.64
C GLU A 56 1.14 -6.54 0.37
N SER A 57 0.31 -7.53 -0.01
CA SER A 57 -0.46 -7.50 -1.26
C SER A 57 -1.68 -6.59 -1.19
N ASP A 58 -2.34 -6.54 -0.04
CA ASP A 58 -3.62 -5.86 0.16
C ASP A 58 -3.46 -4.64 1.07
N ARG A 59 -2.23 -4.13 1.22
CA ARG A 59 -1.97 -2.93 2.02
C ARG A 59 -2.73 -1.75 1.43
N PRO A 60 -3.66 -1.13 2.18
CA PRO A 60 -4.30 0.10 1.74
C PRO A 60 -3.26 1.20 1.64
N SER A 61 -3.44 2.07 0.66
CA SER A 61 -2.64 3.27 0.46
C SER A 61 -2.90 4.35 1.53
N ASN A 62 -2.96 4.02 2.82
CA ASN A 62 -3.26 4.97 3.89
C ASN A 62 -2.01 5.26 4.71
N SER A 63 -1.54 6.51 4.70
CA SER A 63 -0.31 6.94 5.36
C SER A 63 -0.37 6.80 6.89
N HIS A 64 -1.57 6.73 7.48
CA HIS A 64 -1.75 6.46 8.90
C HIS A 64 -1.40 5.02 9.28
N ILE A 65 -1.39 4.07 8.34
CA ILE A 65 -1.03 2.67 8.61
C ILE A 65 0.47 2.58 8.95
N LYS A 66 0.76 2.22 10.20
CA LYS A 66 2.14 2.02 10.71
C LYS A 66 2.38 0.62 11.25
N LYS A 67 1.32 -0.11 11.59
CA LYS A 67 1.41 -1.45 12.14
C LYS A 67 0.33 -2.33 11.52
N CYS A 68 0.51 -3.64 11.62
CA CYS A 68 -0.53 -4.61 11.32
C CYS A 68 -0.71 -5.53 12.53
N ALA A 69 -1.93 -6.02 12.69
CA ALA A 69 -2.26 -6.93 13.76
C ALA A 69 -3.02 -8.14 13.23
N ILE A 70 -2.73 -9.30 13.83
CA ILE A 70 -3.49 -10.52 13.65
C ILE A 70 -4.13 -10.85 14.99
N VAL A 71 -5.46 -10.85 15.03
CA VAL A 71 -6.25 -11.27 16.20
C VAL A 71 -6.75 -12.68 15.95
N ARG A 72 -6.64 -13.55 16.96
CA ARG A 72 -7.10 -14.93 16.94
C ARG A 72 -8.29 -15.10 17.86
N GLN A 73 -9.33 -15.79 17.40
CA GLN A 73 -10.47 -16.16 18.21
C GLN A 73 -10.93 -17.58 17.91
N ASN A 74 -11.59 -18.20 18.88
CA ASN A 74 -12.20 -19.50 18.67
C ASN A 74 -13.40 -19.40 17.73
N HIS A 75 -13.52 -20.35 16.81
CA HIS A 75 -14.63 -20.45 15.89
C HIS A 75 -15.10 -21.92 15.81
N ARG A 76 -16.38 -22.15 15.55
CA ARG A 76 -16.94 -23.52 15.49
C ARG A 76 -16.25 -24.44 14.47
N GLU A 77 -15.67 -23.84 13.43
CA GLU A 77 -15.00 -24.55 12.32
C GLU A 77 -13.46 -24.47 12.39
N GLY A 78 -12.89 -23.94 13.48
CA GLY A 78 -11.45 -23.77 13.65
C GLY A 78 -11.13 -22.52 14.45
N GLN A 79 -10.33 -21.63 13.88
CA GLN A 79 -10.03 -20.34 14.48
C GLN A 79 -10.31 -19.20 13.52
N LEU A 80 -11.00 -18.17 14.01
CA LEU A 80 -11.17 -16.90 13.31
C LEU A 80 -9.86 -16.13 13.43
N LEU A 81 -9.34 -15.69 12.28
CA LEU A 81 -8.27 -14.73 12.20
C LEU A 81 -8.81 -13.43 11.64
N ALA A 82 -8.56 -12.35 12.36
CA ALA A 82 -8.73 -11.02 11.84
C ALA A 82 -7.37 -10.39 11.58
N GLN A 83 -7.18 -9.95 10.35
CA GLN A 83 -5.96 -9.31 9.89
C GLN A 83 -6.29 -7.85 9.62
N VAL A 84 -5.77 -6.94 10.43
CA VAL A 84 -6.15 -5.53 10.43
C VAL A 84 -4.95 -4.60 10.39
N PHE A 85 -5.17 -3.40 9.89
CA PHE A 85 -4.15 -2.34 9.85
C PHE A 85 -4.37 -1.34 10.99
N LEU A 86 -3.27 -0.95 11.63
CA LEU A 86 -3.27 -0.08 12.80
C LEU A 86 -2.42 1.18 12.56
N ASP A 87 -2.83 2.27 13.21
CA ASP A 87 -2.08 3.52 13.25
C ASP A 87 -0.95 3.51 14.30
N ARG A 88 -0.30 4.66 14.51
CA ARG A 88 0.75 4.83 15.53
C ARG A 88 0.26 4.56 16.96
N ASN A 89 -1.02 4.80 17.21
CA ASN A 89 -1.66 4.72 18.52
C ASN A 89 -2.35 3.36 18.76
N ASN A 90 -2.10 2.38 17.90
CA ASN A 90 -2.75 1.07 17.91
C ASN A 90 -4.28 1.19 17.78
N GLN A 91 -4.77 2.07 16.91
CA GLN A 91 -6.17 2.16 16.53
C GLN A 91 -6.39 1.56 15.15
N LEU A 92 -7.55 0.91 14.93
CA LEU A 92 -7.95 0.43 13.61
C LEU A 92 -7.98 1.59 12.61
N VAL A 93 -7.30 1.43 11.49
CA VAL A 93 -7.39 2.40 10.39
C VAL A 93 -8.64 2.06 9.56
N VAL A 94 -9.48 3.06 9.33
CA VAL A 94 -10.73 2.94 8.57
C VAL A 94 -10.63 3.61 7.20
N GLY A 95 -11.40 3.11 6.24
CA GLY A 95 -11.64 3.72 4.95
C GLY A 95 -12.57 4.93 5.03
N SER A 96 -12.73 5.62 3.91
CA SER A 96 -13.62 6.78 3.78
C SER A 96 -15.10 6.43 3.99
N ASP A 97 -15.46 5.18 3.76
CA ASP A 97 -16.79 4.59 4.02
C ASP A 97 -17.00 4.18 5.49
N GLY A 98 -15.98 4.36 6.34
CA GLY A 98 -16.00 3.94 7.74
C GLY A 98 -15.72 2.45 7.96
N THR A 99 -15.40 1.70 6.91
CA THR A 99 -15.06 0.27 7.01
C THR A 99 -13.60 0.13 7.47
N PRO A 100 -13.30 -0.66 8.52
CA PRO A 100 -11.92 -0.93 8.91
C PRO A 100 -11.16 -1.63 7.80
N TYR A 101 -9.93 -1.18 7.53
CA TYR A 101 -9.05 -1.89 6.64
C TYR A 101 -8.59 -3.19 7.28
N GLY A 102 -8.88 -4.29 6.59
CA GLY A 102 -8.54 -5.61 7.05
C GLY A 102 -9.43 -6.66 6.42
N ARG A 103 -9.27 -7.87 6.92
CA ARG A 103 -10.15 -8.99 6.61
C ARG A 103 -10.29 -9.93 7.78
N GLN A 104 -11.34 -10.72 7.74
CA GLN A 104 -11.58 -11.86 8.60
C GLN A 104 -11.56 -13.13 7.76
N LEU A 105 -11.04 -14.21 8.33
CA LEU A 105 -11.10 -15.54 7.72
C LEU A 105 -11.14 -16.61 8.81
N VAL A 106 -11.77 -17.74 8.51
CA VAL A 106 -11.71 -18.91 9.39
C VAL A 106 -10.64 -19.84 8.87
N ALA A 107 -9.74 -20.29 9.73
CA ALA A 107 -8.74 -21.30 9.40
C ALA A 107 -8.86 -22.50 10.33
N ARG A 108 -8.86 -23.71 9.75
CA ARG A 108 -8.99 -24.97 10.51
C ARG A 108 -7.71 -25.31 11.26
N LYS A 109 -6.55 -24.95 10.69
CA LYS A 109 -5.23 -25.20 11.26
C LYS A 109 -4.27 -24.06 10.92
N PHE A 110 -3.26 -23.91 11.78
CA PHE A 110 -2.11 -23.03 11.58
C PHE A 110 -0.86 -23.85 11.33
N ASP A 111 0.10 -23.29 10.59
CA ASP A 111 1.45 -23.85 10.58
C ASP A 111 2.14 -23.69 11.95
N GLN A 112 3.29 -24.35 12.13
CA GLN A 112 4.00 -24.31 13.40
C GLN A 112 4.42 -22.88 13.76
N LYS A 113 4.94 -22.13 12.80
CA LYS A 113 5.44 -20.77 13.00
C LYS A 113 4.36 -19.82 13.50
N LEU A 114 3.17 -19.85 12.91
CA LEU A 114 2.06 -19.00 13.35
C LEU A 114 1.55 -19.41 14.74
N ARG A 115 1.54 -20.71 15.06
CA ARG A 115 1.22 -21.19 16.42
C ARG A 115 2.20 -20.68 17.46
N ASP A 116 3.51 -20.78 17.17
CA ASP A 116 4.56 -20.34 18.09
C ASP A 116 4.52 -18.82 18.31
N MET A 117 4.20 -18.06 17.25
CA MET A 117 4.05 -16.60 17.33
C MET A 117 2.90 -16.16 18.22
N PHE A 118 1.76 -16.85 18.15
CA PHE A 118 0.66 -16.61 19.08
C PHE A 118 1.02 -17.08 20.49
N GLY A 119 1.54 -18.31 20.62
CA GLY A 119 1.68 -18.98 21.90
C GLY A 119 0.35 -18.97 22.67
N GLU A 120 0.40 -18.51 23.91
CA GLU A 120 -0.76 -18.32 24.79
C GLU A 120 -1.56 -17.02 24.52
N ASN A 121 -1.09 -16.17 23.60
CA ASN A 121 -1.74 -14.90 23.28
C ASN A 121 -2.67 -15.03 22.06
N ASP A 122 -3.65 -14.14 22.00
CA ASP A 122 -4.62 -14.06 20.90
C ASP A 122 -4.33 -12.88 19.96
N LEU A 123 -3.17 -12.26 20.10
CA LEU A 123 -2.79 -11.06 19.34
C LEU A 123 -1.32 -11.11 18.95
N ILE A 124 -1.06 -10.87 17.66
CA ILE A 124 0.26 -10.58 17.12
C ILE A 124 0.21 -9.15 16.57
N ILE A 125 1.15 -8.30 16.97
CA ILE A 125 1.36 -6.98 16.37
C ILE A 125 2.71 -6.99 15.68
N VAL A 126 2.73 -6.52 14.43
CA VAL A 126 3.92 -6.36 13.63
C VAL A 126 4.09 -4.88 13.30
N GLU A 127 5.21 -4.30 13.72
CA GLU A 127 5.58 -2.97 13.26
C GLU A 127 6.01 -3.04 11.81
N GLN A 128 5.45 -2.16 10.97
CA GLN A 128 5.93 -2.02 9.61
C GLN A 128 7.08 -1.01 9.65
N LYS A 129 8.32 -1.48 9.49
CA LYS A 129 9.46 -0.58 9.25
C LYS A 129 9.12 0.26 8.01
N ALA A 130 9.29 1.57 8.11
CA ALA A 130 9.31 2.43 6.93
C ALA A 130 10.50 1.96 6.08
N GLN A 131 10.23 1.32 4.94
CA GLN A 131 11.30 0.97 4.01
C GLN A 131 11.91 2.25 3.46
N LYS A 132 13.25 2.30 3.43
CA LYS A 132 13.93 3.16 2.47
C LYS A 132 13.56 2.64 1.08
N PRO A 133 13.02 3.46 0.17
CA PRO A 133 12.49 2.98 -1.08
C PRO A 133 13.60 2.30 -1.88
N THR A 134 13.47 0.99 -2.10
CA THR A 134 14.14 0.37 -3.24
C THR A 134 13.31 0.70 -4.49
N LEU A 135 13.97 0.87 -5.64
CA LEU A 135 13.34 1.35 -6.89
C LEU A 135 12.04 0.62 -7.28
N ASN A 136 11.89 -0.66 -6.95
CA ASN A 136 10.65 -1.44 -7.22
C ASN A 136 9.52 -1.21 -6.20
N GLU A 137 9.82 -0.74 -4.98
CA GLU A 137 8.83 -0.37 -3.97
C GLU A 137 8.42 1.08 -4.07
N PHE A 138 9.32 1.92 -4.57
CA PHE A 138 9.05 3.28 -4.98
C PHE A 138 7.95 3.37 -6.03
N ASP A 139 7.98 2.46 -7.01
CA ASP A 139 6.87 2.24 -7.94
C ASP A 139 5.57 2.03 -7.16
N ARG A 140 5.53 1.03 -6.26
CA ARG A 140 4.32 0.67 -5.51
C ARG A 140 3.81 1.79 -4.59
N SER A 141 4.69 2.50 -3.88
CA SER A 141 4.28 3.55 -2.95
C SER A 141 3.71 4.76 -3.69
N ILE A 142 4.33 5.17 -4.80
CA ILE A 142 3.80 6.22 -5.66
C ILE A 142 2.51 5.76 -6.34
N PHE A 143 2.45 4.55 -6.87
CA PHE A 143 1.21 3.98 -7.44
C PHE A 143 0.08 3.97 -6.41
N SER A 144 0.36 3.64 -5.15
CA SER A 144 -0.62 3.61 -4.06
C SER A 144 -1.17 5.00 -3.76
N LEU A 145 -0.30 6.01 -3.68
CA LEU A 145 -0.66 7.41 -3.41
C LEU A 145 -1.45 8.01 -4.58
N ILE A 146 -1.05 7.69 -5.81
CA ILE A 146 -1.72 8.16 -7.02
C ILE A 146 -3.07 7.46 -7.21
N HIS A 147 -3.22 6.19 -6.83
CA HIS A 147 -4.50 5.49 -6.91
C HIS A 147 -5.59 6.12 -6.04
N ASN A 148 -5.24 6.56 -4.81
CA ASN A 148 -6.17 7.31 -3.96
C ASN A 148 -6.54 8.69 -4.54
N TRP A 149 -5.59 9.33 -5.22
CA TRP A 149 -5.86 10.60 -5.89
C TRP A 149 -6.71 10.42 -7.15
N LEU A 150 -6.53 9.29 -7.84
CA LEU A 150 -7.26 8.91 -9.04
C LEU A 150 -8.74 8.63 -8.77
N SER A 151 -9.08 8.03 -7.63
CA SER A 151 -10.48 7.76 -7.27
C SER A 151 -11.32 9.04 -7.13
N ASP A 152 -10.69 10.17 -6.79
CA ASP A 152 -11.37 11.46 -6.66
C ASP A 152 -11.47 12.24 -7.98
N ILE A 153 -10.80 11.78 -9.05
CA ILE A 153 -10.73 12.47 -10.34
C ILE A 153 -11.26 11.55 -11.45
N VAL A 154 -12.58 11.36 -11.44
CA VAL A 154 -13.32 11.03 -12.66
C VAL A 154 -13.41 12.29 -13.52
N ARG A 155 -12.28 12.71 -14.10
CA ARG A 155 -12.28 13.60 -15.26
C ARG A 155 -11.66 12.82 -16.41
N ILE A 156 -12.38 12.77 -17.53
CA ILE A 156 -11.95 12.11 -18.76
C ILE A 156 -10.55 12.62 -19.10
N PRO A 157 -9.50 11.79 -18.98
CA PRO A 157 -8.15 12.22 -19.29
C PRO A 157 -8.08 12.64 -20.75
N GLN A 158 -7.30 13.67 -21.05
CA GLN A 158 -7.03 14.03 -22.44
C GLN A 158 -6.50 12.80 -23.18
N VAL A 159 -7.16 12.43 -24.29
CA VAL A 159 -6.73 11.31 -25.13
C VAL A 159 -5.72 11.83 -26.15
N VAL A 160 -4.47 11.40 -26.01
CA VAL A 160 -3.37 11.74 -26.92
C VAL A 160 -3.13 10.57 -27.88
N PRO A 161 -3.12 10.78 -29.20
CA PRO A 161 -2.90 9.68 -30.15
C PRO A 161 -1.51 9.04 -29.98
N VAL A 162 -0.45 9.84 -29.94
CA VAL A 162 0.93 9.37 -29.76
C VAL A 162 1.62 10.26 -28.74
N MET A 163 2.22 9.66 -27.72
CA MET A 163 3.14 10.36 -26.81
C MET A 163 4.57 10.09 -27.24
N THR A 164 5.31 11.15 -27.53
CA THR A 164 6.74 11.08 -27.80
C THR A 164 7.54 11.25 -26.52
N TYR A 165 8.76 10.72 -26.49
CA TYR A 165 9.69 10.95 -25.38
C TYR A 165 9.91 12.45 -25.15
N GLU A 166 10.17 13.20 -26.22
CA GLU A 166 10.32 14.66 -26.19
C GLU A 166 9.11 15.34 -25.55
N ALA A 167 7.87 15.03 -25.98
CA ALA A 167 6.67 15.65 -25.42
C ALA A 167 6.43 15.28 -23.95
N ALA A 168 6.83 14.06 -23.55
CA ALA A 168 6.74 13.62 -22.17
C ALA A 168 7.74 14.40 -21.28
N ILE A 169 8.99 14.56 -21.72
CA ILE A 169 10.02 15.30 -20.98
C ILE A 169 9.72 16.81 -20.96
N GLN A 170 9.28 17.37 -22.10
CA GLN A 170 8.98 18.79 -22.25
C GLN A 170 8.02 19.29 -21.16
N TYR A 171 7.06 18.47 -20.76
CA TYR A 171 6.14 18.80 -19.67
C TYR A 171 6.85 19.14 -18.36
N PHE A 172 7.89 18.39 -17.97
CA PHE A 172 8.63 18.69 -16.73
C PHE A 172 9.46 19.96 -16.83
N VAL A 173 9.76 20.43 -18.04
CA VAL A 173 10.48 21.68 -18.28
C VAL A 173 9.51 22.86 -18.30
N THR A 174 8.45 22.78 -19.09
CA THR A 174 7.52 23.90 -19.31
C THR A 174 6.50 24.08 -18.19
N ASN A 175 6.14 22.99 -17.52
CA ASN A 175 5.12 23.00 -16.47
C ASN A 175 5.69 22.68 -15.09
N ARG A 176 7.01 22.86 -14.91
CA ARG A 176 7.63 22.76 -13.59
C ARG A 176 7.00 23.78 -12.64
N PRO A 177 6.45 23.36 -11.50
CA PRO A 177 5.95 24.28 -10.49
C PRO A 177 7.07 25.15 -9.95
N ASP A 178 6.78 26.42 -9.66
CA ASP A 178 7.66 27.29 -8.87
C ASP A 178 7.55 26.95 -7.37
N ASP A 179 7.88 25.69 -7.04
CA ASP A 179 7.89 25.16 -5.70
C ASP A 179 9.28 24.58 -5.44
N SER A 180 9.99 25.17 -4.47
CA SER A 180 11.40 24.84 -4.18
C SER A 180 11.59 23.40 -3.72
N ARG A 181 10.51 22.73 -3.28
CA ARG A 181 10.51 21.31 -2.91
C ARG A 181 10.65 20.41 -4.13
N VAL A 182 10.22 20.83 -5.32
CA VAL A 182 10.30 20.02 -6.55
C VAL A 182 11.76 19.79 -6.96
N LYS A 183 12.20 18.54 -6.87
CA LYS A 183 13.54 18.08 -7.26
C LYS A 183 13.55 17.11 -8.43
N LYS A 184 12.49 16.35 -8.63
CA LYS A 184 12.43 15.30 -9.66
C LYS A 184 11.07 15.26 -10.35
N GLY A 185 11.04 14.78 -11.58
CA GLY A 185 9.84 14.41 -12.32
C GLY A 185 9.71 12.89 -12.40
N VAL A 186 8.48 12.39 -12.43
CA VAL A 186 8.19 10.98 -12.59
C VAL A 186 7.10 10.77 -13.64
N ILE A 187 7.34 9.81 -14.54
CA ILE A 187 6.35 9.31 -15.49
C ILE A 187 6.01 7.88 -15.09
N LEU A 188 4.73 7.62 -14.85
CA LEU A 188 4.19 6.30 -14.61
C LEU A 188 3.32 5.87 -15.77
N ARG A 189 3.38 4.59 -16.10
CA ARG A 189 2.56 3.96 -17.13
C ARG A 189 1.65 2.92 -16.50
N GLN A 190 0.39 2.90 -16.92
CA GLN A 190 -0.55 1.85 -16.56
C GLN A 190 -1.34 1.40 -17.80
N PRO A 191 -1.72 0.12 -17.88
CA PRO A 191 -2.67 -0.33 -18.90
C PRO A 191 -4.00 0.43 -18.82
N HIS A 192 -4.55 0.82 -19.97
CA HIS A 192 -5.86 1.45 -20.07
C HIS A 192 -6.64 0.88 -21.27
N ALA A 193 -7.98 0.83 -21.19
CA ALA A 193 -8.80 0.25 -22.25
C ALA A 193 -8.62 0.92 -23.63
N GLN A 194 -8.17 2.17 -23.66
CA GLN A 194 -7.92 2.96 -24.87
C GLN A 194 -6.41 3.12 -25.19
N GLY A 195 -5.53 2.36 -24.55
CA GLY A 195 -4.07 2.41 -24.74
C GLY A 195 -3.32 2.33 -23.43
N GLN A 196 -2.61 3.40 -23.09
CA GLN A 196 -1.79 3.53 -21.89
C GLN A 196 -2.24 4.77 -21.11
N HIS A 197 -2.42 4.63 -19.81
CA HIS A 197 -2.62 5.76 -18.92
C HIS A 197 -1.26 6.22 -18.42
N LEU A 198 -0.87 7.45 -18.78
CA LEU A 198 0.34 8.07 -18.27
C LEU A 198 0.01 9.08 -17.17
N ILE A 199 0.72 8.95 -16.06
CA ILE A 199 0.67 9.92 -14.96
C ILE A 199 2.04 10.58 -14.85
N GLN A 200 2.06 11.90 -14.86
CA GLN A 200 3.29 12.68 -14.72
C GLN A 200 3.20 13.54 -13.47
N VAL A 201 4.11 13.35 -12.52
CA VAL A 201 4.09 14.02 -11.20
C VAL A 201 5.47 14.52 -10.80
N PHE A 202 5.51 15.41 -9.81
CA PHE A 202 6.74 15.97 -9.26
C PHE A 202 7.01 15.48 -7.85
N LEU A 203 8.29 15.23 -7.56
CA LEU A 203 8.77 14.72 -6.28
C LEU A 203 9.80 15.64 -5.63
N ASP A 204 9.94 15.51 -4.31
CA ASP A 204 10.97 16.17 -3.54
C ASP A 204 12.28 15.37 -3.46
N ARG A 205 13.19 15.82 -2.59
CA ARG A 205 14.51 15.19 -2.40
C ARG A 205 14.41 13.79 -1.79
N GLU A 206 13.42 13.55 -0.95
CA GLU A 206 13.19 12.26 -0.29
C GLU A 206 12.37 11.30 -1.18
N ASN A 207 12.03 11.76 -2.38
CA ASN A 207 11.17 11.13 -3.36
C ASN A 207 9.69 11.04 -2.92
N ASP A 208 9.24 11.95 -2.06
CA ASP A 208 7.83 12.10 -1.72
C ASP A 208 7.12 13.00 -2.76
N LEU A 209 5.81 12.77 -2.96
CA LEU A 209 4.99 13.61 -3.84
C LEU A 209 4.95 15.05 -3.34
N VAL A 210 5.26 16.00 -4.22
CA VAL A 210 5.07 17.41 -3.88
C VAL A 210 3.59 17.75 -4.06
N LEU A 211 2.94 18.05 -2.95
CA LEU A 211 1.54 18.43 -2.90
C LEU A 211 1.37 19.95 -3.01
N ARG A 212 0.36 20.34 -3.79
CA ARG A 212 -0.23 21.67 -3.83
C ARG A 212 -0.92 22.01 -2.50
N PRO A 213 -1.22 23.30 -2.25
CA PRO A 213 -1.98 23.72 -1.06
C PRO A 213 -3.36 23.06 -0.91
N ASP A 214 -3.98 22.60 -2.01
CA ASP A 214 -5.25 21.87 -2.00
C ASP A 214 -5.09 20.36 -1.71
N GLY A 215 -3.90 19.92 -1.32
CA GLY A 215 -3.59 18.53 -0.98
C GLY A 215 -3.40 17.61 -2.19
N LYS A 216 -3.54 18.12 -3.43
CA LYS A 216 -3.34 17.33 -4.65
C LYS A 216 -1.87 17.38 -5.11
N PRO A 217 -1.31 16.31 -5.69
CA PRO A 217 0.04 16.37 -6.25
C PRO A 217 0.12 17.36 -7.41
N TYR A 218 1.28 18.00 -7.57
CA TYR A 218 1.60 18.64 -8.85
C TYR A 218 1.78 17.57 -9.93
N GLY A 219 1.10 17.75 -11.06
CA GLY A 219 1.19 16.80 -12.16
C GLY A 219 0.02 16.87 -13.14
N ARG A 220 -0.02 15.87 -14.01
CA ARG A 220 -1.12 15.63 -14.95
C ARG A 220 -1.33 14.14 -15.19
N GLN A 221 -2.49 13.83 -15.76
CA GLN A 221 -2.87 12.50 -16.22
C GLN A 221 -3.34 12.59 -17.65
N LEU A 222 -3.08 11.55 -18.44
CA LEU A 222 -3.49 11.49 -19.83
C LEU A 222 -3.60 10.04 -20.31
N VAL A 223 -4.53 9.78 -21.23
CA VAL A 223 -4.63 8.48 -21.90
C VAL A 223 -3.95 8.61 -23.25
N VAL A 224 -2.94 7.80 -23.49
CA VAL A 224 -2.19 7.78 -24.74
C VAL A 224 -2.53 6.51 -25.51
N ARG A 225 -2.84 6.59 -26.80
CA ARG A 225 -3.07 5.37 -27.59
C ARG A 225 -1.77 4.62 -27.85
N GLU A 226 -0.72 5.35 -28.21
CA GLU A 226 0.59 4.77 -28.55
C GLU A 226 1.77 5.54 -27.97
N LEU A 227 2.83 4.83 -27.59
CA LEU A 227 4.12 5.41 -27.23
C LEU A 227 5.06 5.30 -28.44
N ASP A 228 5.84 6.34 -28.70
CA ASP A 228 6.92 6.25 -29.67
C ASP A 228 7.98 5.21 -29.26
N ALA A 229 8.91 4.91 -30.16
CA ALA A 229 9.94 3.91 -29.92
C ALA A 229 10.84 4.29 -28.73
N GLU A 230 11.29 5.55 -28.68
CA GLU A 230 12.20 6.04 -27.64
C GLU A 230 11.58 5.96 -26.24
N LEU A 231 10.34 6.43 -26.06
CA LEU A 231 9.66 6.38 -24.77
C LEU A 231 9.37 4.94 -24.36
N ARG A 232 9.00 4.06 -25.31
CA ARG A 232 8.77 2.65 -25.06
C ARG A 232 10.04 1.92 -24.62
N ASP A 233 11.15 2.17 -25.31
CA ASP A 233 12.46 1.60 -24.98
C ASP A 233 12.96 2.12 -23.63
N THR A 234 12.69 3.40 -23.32
CA THR A 234 13.02 4.00 -22.02
C THR A 234 12.26 3.32 -20.88
N PHE A 235 10.97 3.03 -21.07
CA PHE A 235 10.21 2.22 -20.11
C PHE A 235 10.75 0.78 -20.03
N GLY A 236 11.11 0.19 -21.17
CA GLY A 236 11.51 -1.22 -21.26
C GLY A 236 10.44 -2.13 -20.63
N ASN A 237 10.86 -2.94 -19.66
CA ASN A 237 10.00 -3.83 -18.87
C ASN A 237 9.49 -3.21 -17.56
N LYS A 238 9.68 -1.90 -17.37
CA LYS A 238 9.24 -1.15 -16.20
C LYS A 238 8.05 -0.27 -16.55
N ASP A 239 7.39 0.22 -15.51
CA ASP A 239 6.25 1.12 -15.62
C ASP A 239 6.51 2.50 -15.02
N LEU A 240 7.79 2.79 -14.74
CA LEU A 240 8.27 4.04 -14.14
C LEU A 240 9.50 4.57 -14.89
N ILE A 241 9.50 5.88 -15.13
CA ILE A 241 10.67 6.67 -15.50
C ILE A 241 10.83 7.80 -14.47
N ILE A 242 12.06 8.02 -13.99
CA ILE A 242 12.44 9.16 -13.15
C ILE A 242 13.29 10.12 -13.99
N VAL A 243 12.99 11.40 -13.90
CA VAL A 243 13.70 12.50 -14.55
C VAL A 243 14.24 13.42 -13.44
N GLU A 244 15.54 13.71 -13.44
CA GLU A 244 16.19 14.59 -12.45
C GLU A 244 16.68 15.89 -13.09
#